data_AF-A0A2E0L541-F1
#
_entry.id   AF-A0A2E0L541-F1
#
_cell.length_a   1.000
_cell.length_b   1.000
_cell.length_c   1.000
_cell.angle_alpha   90.00
_cell.angle_beta   90.00
_cell.angle_gamma   90.00
#
_symmetry.space_group_name_H-M   'P 1'
#
loop_
_entity.id
_entity.type
_entity.pdbx_description
1 polymer ?
#
loop_
_entity_poly.entity_id
_entity_poly.type
_entity_poly.pdbx_seq_one_letter_code
_entity_poly.pdbx_strand_id
1 'polypeptide(L)'
;MQLLIEGELRQFVPIKNFRQQFDLPDAFGISMFEPKDYTGLGQIDSAGPELNVVRRAVLDAIPTEMPLQEWLAYLPHLTRLFESKLHEVNPEIGLKQVEVEFAVSGFQNICQGLIYAMIQARAAGEPMPEFQRVYADWLNSTVRISSTVHSYVHKGETWAVQIVNTAYGRNGLIVWTEAQTHYLHDSSLACPAEGFMQTLLNEVATRILLATDAAPPETANG
;
A
#
# COMPACT_ATOMS: atom_id res chain seq x y z
N MET A 1 -7.21 -1.58 -10.48
CA MET A 1 -5.83 -1.54 -9.95
C MET A 1 -4.86 -1.71 -11.10
N GLN A 2 -3.70 -1.07 -11.04
CA GLN A 2 -2.60 -1.25 -11.99
C GLN A 2 -1.36 -1.67 -11.22
N LEU A 3 -0.67 -2.72 -11.68
CA LEU A 3 0.58 -3.18 -11.09
C LEU A 3 1.66 -3.34 -12.15
N LEU A 4 2.90 -3.00 -11.80
CA LEU A 4 4.08 -3.22 -12.63
C LEU A 4 4.49 -4.69 -12.56
N ILE A 5 4.33 -5.41 -13.66
CA ILE A 5 4.69 -6.83 -13.80
C ILE A 5 5.70 -6.90 -14.93
N GLU A 6 6.91 -7.41 -14.64
CA GLU A 6 7.97 -7.59 -15.64
C GLU A 6 8.32 -6.30 -16.41
N GLY A 7 8.23 -5.14 -15.74
CA GLY A 7 8.53 -3.83 -16.32
C GLY A 7 7.37 -3.20 -17.11
N GLU A 8 6.22 -3.88 -17.22
CA GLU A 8 5.03 -3.35 -17.88
C GLU A 8 3.90 -3.08 -16.89
N LEU A 9 3.24 -1.93 -17.01
CA LEU A 9 2.09 -1.61 -16.19
C LEU A 9 0.87 -2.41 -16.69
N ARG A 10 0.39 -3.35 -15.88
CA ARG A 10 -0.73 -4.23 -16.21
C ARG A 10 -2.00 -3.76 -15.52
N GLN A 11 -3.09 -3.71 -16.28
CA GLN A 11 -4.42 -3.46 -15.73
C GLN A 11 -4.99 -4.76 -15.15
N PHE A 12 -5.35 -4.74 -13.87
CA PHE A 12 -5.97 -5.88 -13.22
C PHE A 12 -7.51 -5.75 -13.28
N VAL A 13 -8.16 -6.73 -13.89
CA VAL A 13 -9.62 -6.83 -14.03
C VAL A 13 -10.23 -7.37 -12.75
N PRO A 14 -11.35 -6.82 -12.24
CA PRO A 14 -12.03 -7.39 -11.08
C PRO A 14 -12.37 -8.87 -11.29
N ILE A 15 -12.01 -9.72 -10.33
CA ILE A 15 -12.19 -11.18 -10.48
C ILE A 15 -13.65 -11.58 -10.73
N LYS A 16 -14.62 -10.82 -10.19
CA LYS A 16 -16.05 -11.04 -10.45
C LYS A 16 -16.40 -10.93 -11.93
N ASN A 17 -15.84 -9.95 -12.63
CA ASN A 17 -16.07 -9.74 -14.07
C ASN A 17 -15.47 -10.90 -14.87
N PHE A 18 -14.26 -11.34 -14.50
CA PHE A 18 -13.62 -12.48 -15.14
C PHE A 18 -14.40 -13.77 -14.91
N ARG A 19 -14.88 -14.03 -13.69
CA ARG A 19 -15.72 -15.18 -13.38
C ARG A 19 -16.99 -15.19 -14.22
N GLN A 20 -17.67 -14.06 -14.33
CA GLN A 20 -18.87 -13.93 -15.13
C GLN A 20 -18.57 -14.16 -16.63
N GLN A 21 -17.47 -13.61 -17.15
CA GLN A 21 -17.08 -13.74 -18.55
C GLN A 21 -16.78 -15.19 -18.95
N PHE A 22 -16.13 -15.94 -18.06
CA PHE A 22 -15.70 -17.31 -18.35
C PHE A 22 -16.62 -18.39 -17.75
N ASP A 23 -17.69 -18.00 -17.04
CA ASP A 23 -18.61 -18.91 -16.35
C ASP A 23 -17.86 -19.78 -15.31
N LEU A 24 -17.09 -19.11 -14.46
CA LEU A 24 -16.31 -19.72 -13.38
C LEU A 24 -17.08 -19.69 -12.05
N PRO A 25 -16.86 -20.66 -11.15
CA PRO A 25 -17.49 -20.66 -9.85
C PRO A 25 -17.05 -19.46 -8.99
N ASP A 26 -17.90 -19.06 -8.04
CA ASP A 26 -17.58 -18.00 -7.07
C ASP A 26 -16.33 -18.30 -6.22
N ALA A 27 -15.99 -19.58 -6.09
CA ALA A 27 -14.79 -20.02 -5.40
C ALA A 27 -13.49 -19.78 -6.20
N PHE A 28 -13.55 -19.54 -7.52
CA PHE A 28 -12.35 -19.34 -8.34
C PHE A 28 -11.64 -18.05 -7.93
N GLY A 29 -10.56 -18.13 -7.18
CA GLY A 29 -9.85 -16.98 -6.65
C GLY A 29 -8.57 -17.38 -5.93
N ILE A 30 -7.88 -16.43 -5.35
CA ILE A 30 -6.62 -16.66 -4.64
C ILE A 30 -6.79 -17.76 -3.58
N SER A 31 -7.90 -17.75 -2.84
CA SER A 31 -8.19 -18.73 -1.79
C SER A 31 -8.32 -20.18 -2.29
N MET A 32 -8.67 -20.40 -3.56
CA MET A 32 -8.72 -21.74 -4.16
C MET A 32 -7.32 -22.32 -4.36
N PHE A 33 -6.33 -21.48 -4.66
CA PHE A 33 -4.97 -21.91 -5.00
C PHE A 33 -4.02 -21.81 -3.80
N GLU A 34 -4.15 -20.76 -3.01
CA GLU A 34 -3.36 -20.51 -1.81
C GLU A 34 -4.28 -20.02 -0.69
N PRO A 35 -5.00 -20.94 0.00
CA PRO A 35 -5.82 -20.57 1.14
C PRO A 35 -4.97 -19.92 2.23
N LYS A 36 -5.57 -18.99 2.98
CA LYS A 36 -4.95 -18.38 4.16
C LYS A 36 -5.53 -19.04 5.40
N ASP A 37 -4.65 -19.48 6.29
CA ASP A 37 -5.05 -19.84 7.65
C ASP A 37 -5.24 -18.55 8.46
N TYR A 38 -6.47 -18.35 8.93
CA TYR A 38 -6.85 -17.18 9.73
C TYR A 38 -6.71 -17.42 11.24
N THR A 39 -6.26 -18.61 11.65
CA THR A 39 -6.12 -18.96 13.06
C THR A 39 -5.11 -18.04 13.74
N GLY A 40 -5.57 -17.28 14.75
CA GLY A 40 -4.73 -16.40 15.56
C GLY A 40 -4.28 -15.10 14.87
N LEU A 41 -5.01 -14.62 13.86
CA LEU A 41 -4.81 -13.27 13.30
C LEU A 41 -5.65 -12.22 14.06
N GLY A 42 -5.10 -11.03 14.20
CA GLY A 42 -5.78 -9.87 14.81
C GLY A 42 -7.01 -9.42 14.01
N GLN A 43 -8.03 -8.91 14.70
CA GLN A 43 -9.29 -8.47 14.11
C GLN A 43 -9.34 -6.94 14.00
N ILE A 44 -8.77 -6.41 12.90
CA ILE A 44 -8.79 -4.98 12.61
C ILE A 44 -10.21 -4.42 12.45
N ASP A 45 -11.19 -5.24 12.07
CA ASP A 45 -12.59 -4.80 11.86
C ASP A 45 -13.23 -4.19 13.12
N SER A 46 -12.69 -4.50 14.30
CA SER A 46 -13.13 -3.93 15.59
C SER A 46 -12.20 -2.82 16.15
N ALA A 47 -11.04 -2.60 15.55
CA ALA A 47 -9.97 -1.72 16.05
C ALA A 47 -10.09 -0.23 15.63
N GLY A 48 -11.25 0.17 15.11
CA GLY A 48 -11.47 1.52 14.58
C GLY A 48 -11.17 2.66 15.59
N PRO A 49 -11.67 2.59 16.84
CA PRO A 49 -11.37 3.60 17.86
C PRO A 49 -9.88 3.72 18.19
N GLU A 50 -9.19 2.59 18.29
CA GLU A 50 -7.78 2.48 18.66
C GLU A 50 -6.88 3.00 17.54
N LEU A 51 -7.14 2.60 16.30
CA LEU A 51 -6.44 3.11 15.11
C LEU A 51 -6.63 4.63 14.95
N ASN A 52 -7.77 5.17 15.39
CA ASN A 52 -7.98 6.62 15.44
C ASN A 52 -7.12 7.34 16.49
N VAL A 53 -6.66 6.67 17.54
CA VAL A 53 -5.66 7.23 18.48
C VAL A 53 -4.32 7.38 17.78
N VAL A 54 -3.88 6.33 17.07
CA VAL A 54 -2.64 6.34 16.27
C VAL A 54 -2.68 7.45 15.23
N ARG A 55 -3.76 7.50 14.44
CA ARG A 55 -3.98 8.52 13.41
C ARG A 55 -3.88 9.93 13.97
N ARG A 56 -4.61 10.25 15.05
CA ARG A 56 -4.59 11.59 15.67
C ARG A 56 -3.18 11.96 16.15
N ALA A 57 -2.52 11.06 16.88
CA ALA A 57 -1.18 11.32 17.41
C ALA A 57 -0.17 11.65 16.30
N VAL A 58 -0.17 10.87 15.22
CA VAL A 58 0.72 11.11 14.07
C VAL A 58 0.39 12.44 13.39
N LEU A 59 -0.89 12.69 13.12
CA LEU A 59 -1.30 13.92 12.43
C LEU A 59 -0.99 15.16 13.26
N ASP A 60 -1.24 15.13 14.57
CA ASP A 60 -1.03 16.26 15.48
C ASP A 60 0.46 16.57 15.74
N ALA A 61 1.34 15.58 15.52
CA ALA A 61 2.77 15.81 15.60
C ALA A 61 3.31 16.58 14.38
N ILE A 62 2.62 16.54 13.24
CA ILE A 62 3.08 17.21 12.03
C ILE A 62 3.03 18.74 12.25
N PRO A 63 4.17 19.44 12.14
CA PRO A 63 4.22 20.89 12.31
C PRO A 63 3.40 21.60 11.23
N THR A 64 2.89 22.79 11.54
CA THR A 64 2.14 23.63 10.59
C THR A 64 3.04 24.26 9.54
N GLU A 65 4.32 24.46 9.85
CA GLU A 65 5.33 25.03 8.95
C GLU A 65 6.65 24.28 9.17
N MET A 66 7.27 23.80 8.09
CA MET A 66 8.59 23.17 8.12
C MET A 66 9.30 23.31 6.77
N PRO A 67 10.53 23.86 6.74
CA PRO A 67 11.30 23.93 5.51
C PRO A 67 11.56 22.56 4.91
N LEU A 68 11.54 22.45 3.56
CA LEU A 68 11.67 21.17 2.86
C LEU A 68 12.89 20.36 3.30
N GLN A 69 14.02 21.04 3.53
CA GLN A 69 15.29 20.42 3.91
C GLN A 69 15.29 19.79 5.31
N GLU A 70 14.34 20.16 6.18
CA GLU A 70 14.28 19.66 7.56
C GLU A 70 13.48 18.35 7.70
N TRP A 71 12.62 18.03 6.72
CA TRP A 71 11.75 16.86 6.77
C TRP A 71 12.49 15.54 6.89
N LEU A 72 13.62 15.38 6.19
CA LEU A 72 14.40 14.13 6.28
C LEU A 72 14.96 13.90 7.69
N ALA A 73 15.31 14.97 8.41
CA ALA A 73 15.75 14.89 9.79
C ALA A 73 14.58 14.68 10.77
N TYR A 74 13.40 15.20 10.43
CA TYR A 74 12.19 15.08 11.23
C TYR A 74 11.49 13.71 11.09
N LEU A 75 11.53 13.08 9.91
CA LEU A 75 10.84 11.82 9.63
C LEU A 75 11.09 10.70 10.67
N PRO A 76 12.33 10.44 11.14
CA PRO A 76 12.57 9.44 12.19
C PRO A 76 11.83 9.70 13.51
N HIS A 77 11.46 10.96 13.81
CA HIS A 77 10.60 11.27 14.95
C HIS A 77 9.16 10.81 14.69
N LEU A 78 8.61 11.12 13.52
CA LEU A 78 7.25 10.75 13.14
C LEU A 78 7.09 9.22 13.04
N THR A 79 8.07 8.52 12.47
CA THR A 79 8.08 7.05 12.39
C THR A 79 8.09 6.40 13.77
N ARG A 80 8.94 6.88 14.69
CA ARG A 80 8.98 6.36 16.07
C ARG A 80 7.68 6.64 16.83
N LEU A 81 7.03 7.78 16.58
CA LEU A 81 5.74 8.08 17.16
C LEU A 81 4.67 7.10 16.65
N PHE A 82 4.63 6.85 15.33
CA PHE A 82 3.73 5.88 14.73
C PHE A 82 3.93 4.47 15.32
N GLU A 83 5.18 4.00 15.38
CA GLU A 83 5.54 2.71 15.98
C GLU A 83 5.12 2.63 17.45
N SER A 84 5.48 3.63 18.26
CA SER A 84 5.13 3.67 19.67
C SER A 84 3.62 3.63 19.89
N LYS A 85 2.85 4.36 19.08
CA LYS A 85 1.39 4.39 19.19
C LYS A 85 0.76 3.10 18.70
N LEU A 86 1.31 2.48 17.67
CA LEU A 86 0.86 1.17 17.20
C LEU A 86 1.09 0.10 18.27
N HIS A 87 2.24 0.10 18.96
CA HIS A 87 2.50 -0.78 20.10
C HIS A 87 1.56 -0.54 21.29
N GLU A 88 1.24 0.72 21.60
CA GLU A 88 0.32 1.08 22.68
C GLU A 88 -1.07 0.49 22.45
N VAL A 89 -1.57 0.53 21.20
CA VAL A 89 -2.88 -0.01 20.85
C VAL A 89 -2.88 -1.49 20.49
N ASN A 90 -1.71 -2.10 20.26
CA ASN A 90 -1.60 -3.47 19.78
C ASN A 90 -2.29 -4.54 20.66
N PRO A 91 -2.39 -4.40 22.00
CA PRO A 91 -3.14 -5.35 22.82
C PRO A 91 -4.61 -5.53 22.37
N GLU A 92 -5.22 -4.50 21.79
CA GLU A 92 -6.61 -4.52 21.31
C GLU A 92 -6.70 -4.98 19.84
N ILE A 93 -5.67 -4.74 19.03
CA ILE A 93 -5.65 -5.08 17.59
C ILE A 93 -5.19 -6.53 17.37
N GLY A 94 -4.20 -6.97 18.15
CA GLY A 94 -3.61 -8.31 18.07
C GLY A 94 -2.69 -8.52 16.86
N LEU A 95 -1.92 -7.50 16.44
CA LEU A 95 -0.90 -7.67 15.40
C LEU A 95 0.30 -8.46 15.94
N LYS A 96 0.86 -9.32 15.09
CA LYS A 96 2.16 -9.95 15.34
C LYS A 96 3.25 -8.90 15.22
N GLN A 97 4.36 -9.12 15.92
CA GLN A 97 5.52 -8.22 15.87
C GLN A 97 5.98 -7.92 14.45
N VAL A 98 6.03 -8.96 13.59
CA VAL A 98 6.39 -8.81 12.18
C VAL A 98 5.41 -7.90 11.42
N GLU A 99 4.11 -7.93 11.73
CA GLU A 99 3.10 -7.09 11.08
C GLU A 99 3.24 -5.62 11.51
N VAL A 100 3.60 -5.36 12.77
CA VAL A 100 3.96 -4.02 13.25
C VAL A 100 5.19 -3.50 12.53
N GLU A 101 6.26 -4.29 12.43
CA GLU A 101 7.49 -3.92 11.72
C GLU A 101 7.22 -3.60 10.24
N PHE A 102 6.40 -4.41 9.57
CA PHE A 102 5.97 -4.16 8.19
C PHE A 102 5.20 -2.84 8.06
N ALA A 103 4.25 -2.57 8.97
CA ALA A 103 3.47 -1.33 8.94
C ALA A 103 4.36 -0.10 9.16
N VAL A 104 5.30 -0.15 10.12
CA VAL A 104 6.24 0.94 10.44
C VAL A 104 7.19 1.18 9.26
N SER A 105 7.74 0.12 8.67
CA SER A 105 8.60 0.25 7.49
C SER A 105 7.85 0.83 6.29
N GLY A 106 6.62 0.37 6.04
CA GLY A 106 5.75 0.93 5.00
C GLY A 106 5.48 2.41 5.19
N PHE A 107 5.13 2.82 6.42
CA PHE A 107 4.92 4.21 6.78
C PHE A 107 6.16 5.08 6.48
N GLN A 108 7.33 4.66 6.98
CA GLN A 108 8.57 5.38 6.77
C GLN A 108 8.92 5.49 5.28
N ASN A 109 8.87 4.38 4.54
CA ASN A 109 9.28 4.34 3.15
C ASN A 109 8.44 5.26 2.26
N ILE A 110 7.13 5.32 2.49
CA ILE A 110 6.22 6.17 1.71
C ILE A 110 6.43 7.64 2.04
N CYS A 111 6.53 8.00 3.32
CA CYS A 111 6.84 9.38 3.71
C CYS A 111 8.20 9.84 3.18
N GLN A 112 9.22 8.98 3.26
CA GLN A 112 10.55 9.26 2.71
C GLN A 112 10.51 9.43 1.19
N GLY A 113 9.79 8.55 0.48
CA GLY A 113 9.58 8.65 -0.97
C GLY A 113 8.91 9.96 -1.37
N LEU A 114 7.90 10.41 -0.60
CA LEU A 114 7.25 11.70 -0.82
C LEU A 114 8.24 12.86 -0.67
N ILE A 115 9.01 12.89 0.42
CA ILE A 115 9.98 13.97 0.68
C ILE A 115 11.04 14.03 -0.42
N TYR A 116 11.54 12.88 -0.90
CA TYR A 116 12.46 12.87 -2.03
C TYR A 116 11.82 13.36 -3.33
N ALA A 117 10.58 12.97 -3.62
CA ALA A 117 9.86 13.45 -4.79
C ALA A 117 9.63 14.97 -4.72
N MET A 118 9.36 15.54 -3.53
CA MET A 118 9.26 16.98 -3.32
C MET A 118 10.60 17.70 -3.58
N ILE A 119 11.72 17.14 -3.09
CA ILE A 119 13.07 17.68 -3.33
C ILE A 119 13.37 17.68 -4.83
N GLN A 120 13.08 16.59 -5.53
CA GLN A 120 13.28 16.47 -6.97
C GLN A 120 12.42 17.47 -7.75
N ALA A 121 11.13 17.56 -7.43
CA ALA A 121 10.21 18.51 -8.07
C ALA A 121 10.71 19.96 -7.90
N ARG A 122 11.13 20.34 -6.70
CA ARG A 122 11.66 21.69 -6.43
C ARG A 122 12.96 21.96 -7.19
N ALA A 123 13.87 20.99 -7.27
CA ALA A 123 15.11 21.12 -8.02
C ALA A 123 14.89 21.23 -9.54
N ALA A 124 13.85 20.57 -10.06
CA ALA A 124 13.47 20.57 -11.47
C ALA A 124 12.55 21.74 -11.86
N GLY A 125 12.03 22.51 -10.89
CA GLY A 125 11.01 23.54 -11.14
C GLY A 125 9.65 22.94 -11.54
N GLU A 126 9.37 21.71 -11.13
CA GLU A 126 8.13 20.98 -11.39
C GLU A 126 7.12 21.17 -10.26
N PRO A 127 5.83 20.88 -10.51
CA PRO A 127 4.81 20.85 -9.46
C PRO A 127 5.15 19.82 -8.37
N MET A 128 4.72 20.11 -7.13
CA MET A 128 4.84 19.16 -6.02
C MET A 128 4.15 17.82 -6.35
N PRO A 129 4.70 16.69 -5.88
CA PRO A 129 4.19 15.36 -6.23
C PRO A 129 2.81 15.10 -5.65
N GLU A 130 1.97 14.42 -6.42
CA GLU A 130 0.71 13.87 -5.91
C GLU A 130 0.97 12.62 -5.06
N PHE A 131 0.35 12.55 -3.88
CA PHE A 131 0.47 11.39 -3.00
C PHE A 131 0.15 10.06 -3.71
N GLN A 132 -0.89 10.04 -4.54
CA GLN A 132 -1.31 8.82 -5.23
C GLN A 132 -0.24 8.26 -6.16
N ARG A 133 0.56 9.13 -6.79
CA ARG A 133 1.68 8.70 -7.63
C ARG A 133 2.79 8.06 -6.79
N VAL A 134 3.21 8.72 -5.71
CA VAL A 134 4.23 8.19 -4.79
C VAL A 134 3.80 6.86 -4.17
N TYR A 135 2.52 6.76 -3.75
CA TYR A 135 1.95 5.54 -3.20
C TYR A 135 1.90 4.41 -4.23
N ALA A 136 1.49 4.69 -5.46
CA ALA A 136 1.46 3.71 -6.54
C ALA A 136 2.86 3.21 -6.89
N ASP A 137 3.85 4.10 -6.97
CA ASP A 137 5.25 3.75 -7.25
C ASP A 137 5.83 2.85 -6.15
N TRP A 138 5.58 3.20 -4.88
CA TRP A 138 5.96 2.37 -3.74
C TRP A 138 5.27 0.99 -3.79
N LEU A 139 3.95 0.95 -4.00
CA LEU A 139 3.20 -0.30 -4.06
C LEU A 139 3.73 -1.20 -5.19
N ASN A 140 4.02 -0.62 -6.36
CA ASN A 140 4.62 -1.33 -7.48
C ASN A 140 6.00 -1.91 -7.15
N SER A 141 6.83 -1.22 -6.38
CA SER A 141 8.13 -1.74 -5.93
C SER A 141 8.01 -2.99 -5.04
N THR A 142 6.85 -3.18 -4.41
CA THR A 142 6.56 -4.30 -3.50
C THR A 142 5.97 -5.51 -4.21
N VAL A 143 5.66 -5.40 -5.52
CA VAL A 143 5.03 -6.47 -6.28
C VAL A 143 5.94 -7.69 -6.36
N ARG A 144 5.41 -8.86 -6.01
CA ARG A 144 6.10 -10.16 -6.11
C ARG A 144 5.17 -11.20 -6.71
N ILE A 145 5.66 -11.93 -7.70
CA ILE A 145 4.92 -13.04 -8.32
C ILE A 145 5.34 -14.34 -7.61
N SER A 146 4.37 -15.14 -7.19
CA SER A 146 4.63 -16.46 -6.60
C SER A 146 5.37 -17.33 -7.61
N SER A 147 6.42 -18.03 -7.17
CA SER A 147 7.13 -19.00 -8.01
C SER A 147 6.28 -20.23 -8.33
N THR A 148 5.24 -20.50 -7.52
CA THR A 148 4.35 -21.64 -7.71
C THR A 148 3.36 -21.35 -8.83
N VAL A 149 3.37 -22.20 -9.86
CA VAL A 149 2.37 -22.22 -10.92
C VAL A 149 1.33 -23.30 -10.60
N HIS A 150 0.09 -22.89 -10.43
CA HIS A 150 -1.05 -23.78 -10.20
C HIS A 150 -1.70 -24.16 -11.53
N SER A 151 -2.20 -25.38 -11.64
CA SER A 151 -2.96 -25.84 -12.81
C SER A 151 -4.45 -25.80 -12.50
N TYR A 152 -5.25 -25.29 -13.45
CA TYR A 152 -6.71 -25.24 -13.34
C TYR A 152 -7.35 -25.72 -14.65
N VAL A 153 -8.14 -26.79 -14.59
CA VAL A 153 -8.84 -27.32 -15.77
C VAL A 153 -10.20 -26.66 -15.89
N HIS A 154 -10.45 -25.96 -17.01
CA HIS A 154 -11.72 -25.32 -17.32
C HIS A 154 -12.20 -25.72 -18.71
N LYS A 155 -13.38 -26.35 -18.80
CA LYS A 155 -14.00 -26.76 -20.09
C LYS A 155 -13.06 -27.58 -21.01
N GLY A 156 -12.19 -28.39 -20.42
CA GLY A 156 -11.23 -29.24 -21.13
C GLY A 156 -9.89 -28.57 -21.45
N GLU A 157 -9.75 -27.27 -21.21
CA GLU A 157 -8.51 -26.52 -21.33
C GLU A 157 -7.76 -26.48 -19.99
N THR A 158 -6.42 -26.53 -20.03
CA THR A 158 -5.59 -26.38 -18.83
C THR A 158 -5.03 -24.98 -18.75
N TRP A 159 -5.45 -24.22 -17.74
CA TRP A 159 -4.92 -22.91 -17.45
C TRP A 159 -3.79 -22.99 -16.42
N ALA A 160 -2.83 -22.09 -16.53
CA ALA A 160 -1.82 -21.87 -15.51
C ALA A 160 -2.18 -20.63 -14.70
N VAL A 161 -1.99 -20.69 -13.38
CA VAL A 161 -2.33 -19.60 -12.45
C VAL A 161 -1.16 -19.32 -11.52
N GLN A 162 -0.75 -18.06 -11.42
CA GLN A 162 0.22 -17.58 -10.42
C GLN A 162 -0.41 -16.49 -9.55
N ILE A 163 0.00 -16.44 -8.29
CA ILE A 163 -0.46 -15.42 -7.35
C ILE A 163 0.44 -14.18 -7.43
N VAL A 164 -0.19 -13.01 -7.43
CA VAL A 164 0.49 -11.71 -7.33
C VAL A 164 0.34 -11.18 -5.91
N ASN A 165 1.48 -10.87 -5.29
CA ASN A 165 1.59 -10.30 -3.96
C ASN A 165 2.02 -8.84 -4.04
N THR A 166 1.58 -8.04 -3.06
CA THR A 166 2.07 -6.69 -2.76
C THR A 166 2.48 -6.62 -1.30
N ALA A 167 2.88 -5.44 -0.82
CA ALA A 167 3.06 -5.18 0.62
C ALA A 167 1.83 -5.51 1.48
N TYR A 168 0.63 -5.55 0.88
CA TYR A 168 -0.62 -5.87 1.58
C TYR A 168 -1.08 -7.31 1.38
N GLY A 169 -0.19 -8.19 0.91
CA GLY A 169 -0.46 -9.62 0.77
C GLY A 169 -0.90 -9.99 -0.65
N ARG A 170 -1.71 -11.05 -0.74
CA ARG A 170 -2.13 -11.64 -2.02
C ARG A 170 -3.27 -10.79 -2.59
N ASN A 171 -2.98 -10.02 -3.64
CA ASN A 171 -3.91 -9.04 -4.21
C ASN A 171 -4.33 -9.34 -5.66
N GLY A 172 -3.78 -10.38 -6.28
CA GLY A 172 -4.24 -10.77 -7.61
C GLY A 172 -3.74 -12.11 -8.14
N LEU A 173 -4.14 -12.39 -9.38
CA LEU A 173 -3.79 -13.58 -10.14
C LEU A 173 -3.24 -13.19 -11.51
N ILE A 174 -2.29 -13.96 -12.00
CA ILE A 174 -1.97 -14.06 -13.43
C ILE A 174 -2.52 -15.39 -13.91
N VAL A 175 -3.37 -15.37 -14.94
CA VAL A 175 -3.98 -16.57 -15.53
C VAL A 175 -3.57 -16.65 -16.99
N TRP A 176 -2.83 -17.70 -17.35
CA TRP A 176 -2.53 -18.02 -18.74
C TRP A 176 -3.55 -19.02 -19.25
N THR A 177 -4.25 -18.63 -20.31
CA THR A 177 -5.04 -19.51 -21.16
C THR A 177 -4.28 -19.76 -22.46
N GLU A 178 -4.78 -20.64 -23.33
CA GLU A 178 -4.26 -20.85 -24.68
C GLU A 178 -4.33 -19.56 -25.52
N ALA A 179 -5.33 -18.71 -25.28
CA ALA A 179 -5.56 -17.51 -26.07
C ALA A 179 -4.75 -16.31 -25.59
N GLN A 180 -4.64 -16.09 -24.27
CA GLN A 180 -4.04 -14.89 -23.72
C GLN A 180 -3.69 -14.99 -22.22
N THR A 181 -2.99 -13.96 -21.74
CA THR A 181 -2.71 -13.76 -20.32
C THR A 181 -3.72 -12.78 -19.72
N HIS A 182 -4.27 -13.12 -18.56
CA HIS A 182 -5.19 -12.29 -17.80
C HIS A 182 -4.61 -11.89 -16.45
N TYR A 183 -4.77 -10.63 -16.08
CA TYR A 183 -4.38 -10.10 -14.78
C TYR A 183 -5.64 -9.79 -13.98
N LEU A 184 -5.83 -10.46 -12.85
CA LEU A 184 -7.08 -10.42 -12.08
C LEU A 184 -6.84 -9.82 -10.71
N HIS A 185 -7.66 -8.84 -10.33
CA HIS A 185 -7.69 -8.29 -8.98
C HIS A 185 -8.65 -9.10 -8.11
N ASP A 186 -8.13 -9.67 -7.04
CA ASP A 186 -8.88 -10.42 -6.04
C ASP A 186 -8.42 -9.98 -4.64
N SER A 187 -9.29 -9.23 -3.96
CA SER A 187 -9.04 -8.68 -2.63
C SER A 187 -9.54 -9.59 -1.51
N SER A 188 -9.95 -10.83 -1.79
CA SER A 188 -10.50 -11.75 -0.78
C SER A 188 -9.53 -12.08 0.34
N LEU A 189 -8.21 -12.02 0.08
CA LEU A 189 -7.13 -12.25 1.04
C LEU A 189 -6.28 -11.00 1.28
N ALA A 190 -6.74 -9.82 0.86
CA ALA A 190 -6.03 -8.57 1.05
C ALA A 190 -5.90 -8.24 2.55
N CYS A 191 -4.82 -7.53 2.91
CA CYS A 191 -4.61 -7.09 4.28
C CYS A 191 -5.71 -6.09 4.70
N PRO A 192 -6.45 -6.34 5.80
CA PRO A 192 -7.47 -5.41 6.29
C PRO A 192 -6.93 -4.01 6.62
N ALA A 193 -5.63 -3.91 6.93
CA ALA A 193 -4.98 -2.65 7.25
C ALA A 193 -4.72 -1.75 6.03
N GLU A 194 -4.85 -2.24 4.79
CA GLU A 194 -4.53 -1.49 3.57
C GLU A 194 -5.31 -0.16 3.50
N GLY A 195 -6.62 -0.21 3.74
CA GLY A 195 -7.47 0.99 3.69
C GLY A 195 -7.14 2.03 4.76
N PHE A 196 -6.82 1.57 5.98
CA PHE A 196 -6.37 2.44 7.06
C PHE A 196 -5.03 3.11 6.71
N MET A 197 -4.03 2.32 6.31
CA MET A 197 -2.70 2.82 5.98
C MET A 197 -2.74 3.81 4.83
N GLN A 198 -3.48 3.50 3.75
CA GLN A 198 -3.63 4.41 2.61
C GLN A 198 -4.25 5.74 3.03
N THR A 199 -5.28 5.71 3.87
CA THR A 199 -5.96 6.92 4.36
C THR A 199 -5.04 7.75 5.27
N LEU A 200 -4.41 7.11 6.26
CA LEU A 200 -3.45 7.78 7.15
C LEU A 200 -2.32 8.44 6.37
N LEU A 201 -1.72 7.72 5.43
CA LEU A 201 -0.60 8.22 4.64
C LEU A 201 -1.00 9.36 3.70
N ASN A 202 -2.20 9.31 3.14
CA ASN A 202 -2.73 10.43 2.34
C ASN A 202 -2.88 11.70 3.19
N GLU A 203 -3.38 11.57 4.42
CA GLU A 203 -3.54 12.70 5.34
C GLU A 203 -2.20 13.24 5.84
N VAL A 204 -1.25 12.36 6.15
CA VAL A 204 0.13 12.73 6.49
C VAL A 204 0.79 13.47 5.34
N ALA A 205 0.70 12.92 4.12
CA ALA A 205 1.23 13.55 2.92
C ALA A 205 0.63 14.93 2.69
N THR A 206 -0.69 15.05 2.85
CA THR A 206 -1.40 16.34 2.74
C THR A 206 -0.85 17.35 3.74
N ARG A 207 -0.67 16.98 5.01
CA ARG A 207 -0.13 17.90 6.03
C ARG A 207 1.33 18.27 5.77
N ILE A 208 2.16 17.32 5.33
CA ILE A 208 3.57 17.59 4.95
C ILE A 208 3.63 18.60 3.79
N LEU A 209 2.83 18.38 2.75
CA LEU A 209 2.77 19.28 1.58
C LEU A 209 2.34 20.69 2.00
N LEU A 210 1.26 20.82 2.76
CA LEU A 210 0.78 22.12 3.26
C LEU A 210 1.81 22.83 4.14
N ALA A 211 2.46 22.11 5.05
CA ALA A 211 3.47 22.69 5.93
C ALA A 211 4.76 23.09 5.21
N THR A 212 5.00 22.55 4.02
CA THR A 212 6.16 22.89 3.19
C THR A 212 5.87 24.06 2.23
N ASP A 213 4.60 24.28 1.88
CA ASP A 213 4.16 25.32 0.95
C ASP A 213 4.09 26.73 1.58
N ALA A 214 4.43 26.85 2.87
CA ALA A 214 4.81 28.12 3.47
C ALA A 214 6.06 28.63 2.73
N ALA A 215 5.88 29.69 1.92
CA ALA A 215 6.90 30.24 1.04
C ALA A 215 8.28 30.31 1.73
N PRO A 216 9.39 30.02 1.03
CA PRO A 216 10.69 30.40 1.56
C PRO A 216 10.64 31.90 1.87
N PRO A 217 11.24 32.37 2.99
CA PRO A 217 11.34 33.80 3.23
C PRO A 217 11.95 34.42 1.98
N GLU A 218 11.25 35.39 1.39
CA GLU A 218 11.79 36.19 0.30
C GLU A 218 13.20 36.58 0.74
N THR A 219 14.22 36.09 0.04
CA THR A 219 15.54 36.64 0.18
C THR A 219 15.39 38.09 -0.21
N ALA A 220 15.31 38.97 0.79
CA ALA A 220 15.38 40.40 0.63
C ALA A 220 16.71 40.67 -0.07
N ASN A 221 16.65 40.76 -1.40
CA ASN A 221 17.75 41.26 -2.20
C ASN A 221 17.87 42.75 -1.87
N GLY A 222 18.74 43.04 -0.90
CA GLY A 222 19.32 44.35 -0.67
C GLY A 222 20.41 44.69 -1.68
#